data_AF-A0A2W6Y370-F1
#
_entry.id   AF-A0A2W6Y370-F1
#
_cell.length_a   1.000
_cell.length_b   1.000
_cell.length_c   1.000
_cell.angle_alpha   90.00
_cell.angle_beta   90.00
_cell.angle_gamma   90.00
#
_symmetry.space_group_name_H-M   'P 1'
#
loop_
_entity.id
_entity.type
_entity.pdbx_description
1 polymer ?
#
loop_
_entity_poly.entity_id
_entity_poly.type
_entity_poly.pdbx_seq_one_letter_code
_entity_poly.pdbx_strand_id
1 'polypeptide(L)'
;MESVRYKLTVGNLTALFGLFLGIYFIIYPGYEGWGYVFAYVIIGLSILYSFLDWFLQRVVAKHLYINLAEGIIDVLILIWYFNL
;
A
#
# COMPACT_ATOMS: atom_id res chain seq x y z
N MET A 1 -16.07 26.20 1.22
CA MET A 1 -15.54 24.85 1.44
C MET A 1 -14.06 24.89 1.12
N GLU A 2 -13.18 24.83 2.12
CA GLU A 2 -11.75 24.64 1.84
C GLU A 2 -11.59 23.35 1.04
N SER A 3 -10.92 23.42 -0.11
CA SER A 3 -10.57 22.21 -0.85
C SER A 3 -9.58 21.43 0.02
N VAL A 4 -10.02 20.28 0.53
CA VAL A 4 -9.11 19.33 1.18
C VAL A 4 -8.11 18.92 0.10
N ARG A 5 -6.92 19.53 0.13
CA ARG A 5 -5.83 19.18 -0.79
C ARG A 5 -5.38 17.78 -0.40
N TYR A 6 -5.47 16.86 -1.35
CA TYR A 6 -4.91 15.52 -1.21
C TYR A 6 -3.42 15.63 -0.85
N LYS A 7 -2.98 14.90 0.18
CA LYS A 7 -1.57 14.89 0.58
C LYS A 7 -1.02 13.49 0.38
N LEU A 8 0.24 13.44 -0.05
CA LEU A 8 0.97 12.19 -0.16
C LEU A 8 1.15 11.58 1.23
N THR A 9 0.70 10.35 1.42
CA THR A 9 0.84 9.59 2.67
C THR A 9 1.84 8.45 2.52
N VAL A 10 2.23 7.88 3.66
CA VAL A 10 3.03 6.64 3.68
C VAL A 10 2.24 5.53 2.98
N GLY A 11 0.93 5.45 3.21
CA GLY A 11 0.05 4.49 2.57
C GLY A 11 0.07 4.56 1.04
N ASN A 12 0.09 5.77 0.47
CA ASN A 12 0.21 5.94 -0.99
C ASN A 12 1.56 5.50 -1.52
N LEU A 13 2.64 5.77 -0.81
CA LEU A 13 3.97 5.33 -1.20
C LEU A 13 4.08 3.81 -1.16
N THR A 14 3.62 3.18 -0.08
CA THR A 14 3.61 1.73 0.08
C THR A 14 2.75 1.04 -0.98
N ALA A 15 1.56 1.58 -1.28
CA ALA A 15 0.74 1.08 -2.38
C ALA A 15 1.40 1.24 -3.75
N LEU A 16 2.08 2.36 -4.01
CA LEU A 16 2.80 2.57 -5.25
C LEU A 16 3.93 1.54 -5.43
N PHE A 17 4.70 1.26 -4.38
CA PHE A 17 5.71 0.20 -4.39
C PHE A 17 5.09 -1.18 -4.63
N GLY A 18 3.96 -1.48 -3.98
CA GLY A 18 3.21 -2.71 -4.20
C GLY A 18 2.76 -2.86 -5.66
N LEU A 19 2.25 -1.80 -6.29
CA LEU A 19 1.89 -1.81 -7.71
C LEU A 19 3.09 -2.10 -8.60
N PHE A 20 4.24 -1.46 -8.37
CA PHE A 20 5.45 -1.74 -9.14
C PHE A 20 5.92 -3.18 -8.98
N LEU A 21 5.88 -3.72 -7.76
CA LEU A 21 6.22 -5.11 -7.49
C LEU A 21 5.25 -6.08 -8.19
N GLY A 22 3.96 -5.78 -8.17
CA GLY A 22 2.95 -6.56 -8.87
C GLY A 22 3.18 -6.57 -10.39
N ILE A 23 3.42 -5.41 -10.99
CA ILE A 23 3.75 -5.30 -12.42
C ILE A 23 5.02 -6.10 -12.75
N TYR A 24 6.04 -6.03 -11.89
CA TYR A 24 7.26 -6.82 -12.04
C TYR A 24 6.96 -8.32 -12.10
N PHE A 25 6.10 -8.84 -11.22
CA PHE A 25 5.69 -10.26 -11.24
C PHE A 25 4.81 -10.63 -12.44
N ILE A 26 4.09 -9.68 -13.07
CA ILE A 26 3.40 -9.94 -14.35
C ILE A 26 4.41 -10.14 -15.48
N ILE A 27 5.46 -9.30 -15.52
CA ILE A 27 6.49 -9.37 -16.56
C ILE A 27 7.38 -10.61 -16.36
N TYR A 28 7.69 -10.94 -15.11
CA TYR A 28 8.56 -12.04 -14.71
C TYR A 28 7.84 -12.97 -13.72
N PRO A 29 6.88 -13.79 -14.18
CA PRO A 29 6.01 -14.61 -13.32
C PRO A 29 6.71 -15.82 -12.66
N GLY A 30 7.97 -16.09 -13.02
CA GLY A 30 8.70 -17.26 -12.53
C GLY A 30 8.17 -18.58 -13.08
N TYR A 31 8.61 -19.68 -12.48
CA TYR A 31 8.19 -21.03 -12.88
C TYR A 31 6.74 -21.30 -12.45
N GLU A 32 5.99 -22.02 -13.30
CA GLU A 32 4.62 -22.49 -13.06
C GLU A 32 3.52 -21.42 -12.94
N GLY A 33 3.83 -20.13 -13.18
CA GLY A 33 2.81 -19.06 -13.23
C GLY A 33 2.31 -18.58 -11.87
N TRP A 34 2.91 -19.03 -10.76
CA TRP A 34 2.61 -18.54 -9.41
C TRP A 34 2.82 -17.03 -9.26
N GLY A 35 3.78 -16.45 -10.00
CA GLY A 35 4.00 -15.01 -10.01
C GLY A 35 2.79 -14.22 -10.51
N TYR A 36 1.96 -14.78 -11.42
CA TYR A 36 0.71 -14.11 -11.81
C TYR A 36 -0.29 -14.03 -10.66
N VAL A 37 -0.45 -15.13 -9.90
CA VAL A 37 -1.34 -15.15 -8.73
C VAL A 37 -0.87 -14.14 -7.69
N PHE A 38 0.43 -14.12 -7.39
CA PHE A 38 1.03 -13.12 -6.50
C PHE A 38 0.83 -11.69 -7.00
N ALA A 39 1.01 -11.46 -8.31
CA ALA A 39 0.81 -10.14 -8.90
C ALA A 39 -0.63 -9.64 -8.72
N TYR A 40 -1.63 -10.46 -9.04
CA TYR A 40 -3.03 -10.07 -8.91
C TYR A 40 -3.40 -9.74 -7.46
N VAL A 41 -2.91 -10.54 -6.49
CA VAL A 41 -3.14 -10.29 -5.06
C VAL A 41 -2.49 -8.98 -4.63
N ILE A 42 -1.20 -8.78 -4.95
CA ILE A 42 -0.46 -7.56 -4.55
C ILE A 42 -1.08 -6.31 -5.18
N ILE A 43 -1.45 -6.36 -6.46
CA ILE A 43 -2.09 -5.22 -7.15
C ILE A 43 -3.45 -4.92 -6.52
N GLY A 44 -4.27 -5.95 -6.28
CA GLY A 44 -5.58 -5.80 -5.66
C GLY A 44 -5.49 -5.17 -4.27
N LEU A 45 -4.56 -5.66 -3.43
CA LEU A 45 -4.30 -5.10 -2.10
C LEU A 45 -3.79 -3.65 -2.18
N SER A 46 -2.91 -3.33 -3.13
CA SER A 46 -2.35 -1.98 -3.29
C SER A 46 -3.41 -0.96 -3.72
N ILE A 47 -4.33 -1.34 -4.62
CA ILE A 47 -5.47 -0.50 -5.01
C ILE A 47 -6.40 -0.29 -3.82
N LEU A 48 -6.74 -1.37 -3.10
CA LEU A 48 -7.60 -1.28 -1.92
C LEU A 48 -6.97 -0.40 -0.83
N TYR A 49 -5.67 -0.54 -0.59
CA TYR A 49 -4.94 0.25 0.39
C TYR A 49 -4.93 1.74 0.02
N SER A 50 -4.70 2.06 -1.26
CA SER A 50 -4.78 3.45 -1.76
C SER A 50 -6.17 4.05 -1.58
N PHE A 51 -7.22 3.25 -1.82
CA PHE A 51 -8.60 3.69 -1.64
C PHE A 51 -8.95 3.93 -0.17
N LEU A 52 -8.49 3.05 0.73
CA LEU A 52 -8.67 3.21 2.16
C LEU A 52 -7.95 4.44 2.70
N ASP A 53 -6.71 4.69 2.28
CA ASP A 53 -5.98 5.89 2.67
C ASP A 53 -6.68 7.16 2.17
N TRP A 54 -7.07 7.20 0.88
CA TRP A 54 -7.87 8.33 0.36
C TRP A 54 -9.16 8.56 1.15
N PHE A 55 -9.84 7.48 1.56
CA PHE A 55 -11.03 7.57 2.40
C PHE A 55 -10.69 8.09 3.81
N LEU A 56 -9.63 7.60 4.44
CA LEU A 56 -9.18 8.04 5.77
C LEU A 56 -8.77 9.52 5.77
N GLN A 57 -8.10 10.01 4.73
CA GLN A 57 -7.76 11.42 4.58
C GLN A 57 -9.00 12.34 4.54
N ARG A 58 -10.18 11.82 4.15
CA ARG A 58 -11.44 12.56 4.19
C ARG A 58 -12.10 12.55 5.57
N VAL A 59 -11.90 11.50 6.34
CA VAL A 59 -12.54 11.31 7.65
C VAL A 59 -11.71 11.89 8.79
N VAL A 60 -10.38 11.77 8.72
CA VAL A 60 -9.46 12.15 9.79
C VAL A 60 -8.88 13.53 9.53
N ALA A 61 -9.19 14.48 10.41
CA ALA A 61 -8.78 15.89 10.24
C ALA A 61 -7.25 16.09 10.24
N LYS A 62 -6.48 15.26 10.96
CA LYS A 62 -5.02 15.39 11.07
C LYS A 62 -4.30 14.27 10.32
N HIS A 63 -3.67 14.64 9.22
CA HIS A 63 -2.89 13.74 8.34
C HIS A 63 -1.68 13.10 9.05
N LEU A 64 -1.15 13.76 10.08
CA LEU A 64 -0.05 13.23 10.88
C LEU A 64 -0.42 11.89 11.54
N TYR A 65 -1.66 11.73 12.03
CA TYR A 65 -2.09 10.48 12.66
C TYR A 65 -2.24 9.34 11.65
N ILE A 66 -2.66 9.64 10.42
CA ILE A 66 -2.74 8.66 9.34
C ILE A 66 -1.32 8.15 9.01
N ASN A 67 -0.39 9.05 8.71
CA ASN A 67 0.99 8.68 8.39
C ASN A 67 1.70 7.92 9.52
N LEU A 68 1.47 8.32 10.78
CA LEU A 68 2.03 7.59 11.93
C LEU A 68 1.44 6.19 12.04
N ALA A 69 0.13 6.03 11.91
CA ALA A 69 -0.53 4.73 11.99
C ALA A 69 -0.06 3.80 10.86
N GLU A 70 -0.05 4.29 9.61
CA GLU A 70 0.43 3.55 8.44
C GLU A 70 1.91 3.16 8.59
N GLY A 71 2.76 4.11 8.98
CA GLY A 71 4.19 3.82 9.20
C GLY A 71 4.43 2.81 10.31
N ILE A 72 3.69 2.86 11.41
CA ILE A 72 3.77 1.85 12.49
C ILE A 72 3.35 0.48 11.97
N ILE A 73 2.26 0.40 11.20
CA ILE A 73 1.78 -0.86 10.63
C ILE A 73 2.83 -1.45 9.68
N ASP A 74 3.39 -0.66 8.78
CA ASP A 74 4.43 -1.10 7.85
C ASP A 74 5.67 -1.62 8.58
N VAL A 75 6.12 -0.93 9.64
CA VAL A 75 7.23 -1.37 10.49
C VAL A 75 6.92 -2.68 11.21
N LEU A 76 5.71 -2.84 11.75
CA LEU A 76 5.30 -4.08 12.43
C LEU A 76 5.26 -5.27 11.46
N ILE A 77 4.79 -5.06 10.23
CA ILE A 77 4.81 -6.08 9.18
C ILE A 77 6.25 -6.49 8.85
N LEU A 78 7.17 -5.53 8.73
CA LEU A 78 8.58 -5.80 8.48
C LEU A 78 9.22 -6.60 9.62
N ILE A 79 9.01 -6.18 10.88
CA ILE A 79 9.53 -6.89 12.05
C ILE A 79 9.03 -8.34 12.08
N TRP A 80 7.73 -8.55 11.84
CA TRP A 80 7.13 -9.88 11.78
C TRP A 80 7.75 -10.73 10.66
N TYR A 81 7.93 -10.17 9.47
CA TYR A 81 8.52 -10.88 8.32
C TYR A 81 9.99 -11.31 8.56
N PHE A 82 10.80 -10.46 9.19
CA PHE A 82 12.23 -10.75 9.45
C PHE A 82 12.51 -11.56 10.73
N ASN A 83 11.52 -11.72 11.63
CA ASN A 83 11.63 -12.56 12.83
C ASN A 83 10.99 -13.95 12.64
N LEU A 84 10.61 -14.29 11.41
CA LEU A 84 10.14 -15.59 10.94
C LEU A 84 11.29 -16.34 10.24
#